data_AF-A0A2K3UW14-F1
#
_entry.id   AF-A0A2K3UW14-F1
#
_cell.length_a   1.000
_cell.length_b   1.000
_cell.length_c   1.000
_cell.angle_alpha   90.00
_cell.angle_beta   90.00
_cell.angle_gamma   90.00
#
_symmetry.space_group_name_H-M   'P 1'
#
loop_
_entity.id
_entity.type
_entity.pdbx_description
1 polymer ?
#
loop_
_entity_poly.entity_id
_entity_poly.type
_entity_poly.pdbx_seq_one_letter_code
_entity_poly.pdbx_strand_id
1 'polypeptide(L)' 'MMEFNFGGYLRRQNLTTLELIRQVRGRGAPSTIYGLARRPIHKLDLEIIGRLLQGLSRLEGRKVILTDLLEPRPTDHP' A
#
# COMPACT_ATOMS: atom_id res chain seq x y z
N MET A 1 -8.18 16.30 3.47
CA MET A 1 -7.34 15.92 2.31
C MET A 1 -7.04 14.43 2.44
N MET A 2 -7.24 13.63 1.39
CA MET A 2 -6.92 12.18 1.45
C MET A 2 -5.46 11.94 1.10
N GLU A 3 -4.82 11.03 1.82
CA GLU A 3 -3.45 10.59 1.57
C GLU A 3 -3.39 9.10 1.33
N PHE A 4 -2.46 8.70 0.48
CA PHE A 4 -2.13 7.30 0.27
C PHE A 4 -1.38 6.77 1.48
N ASN A 5 -2.01 5.88 2.25
CA ASN A 5 -1.44 5.31 3.47
C ASN A 5 -1.38 3.79 3.40
N PHE A 6 -0.40 3.30 2.63
CA PHE A 6 -0.18 1.88 2.49
C PHE A 6 0.27 1.22 3.81
N GLY A 7 1.10 1.89 4.61
CA GLY A 7 1.52 1.39 5.92
C GLY A 7 0.35 1.22 6.90
N GLY A 8 -0.58 2.20 6.92
CA GLY A 8 -1.81 2.14 7.72
C GLY A 8 -2.72 0.99 7.28
N TYR A 9 -2.90 0.81 5.98
CA TYR A 9 -3.65 -0.31 5.44
C TYR A 9 -3.08 -1.67 5.88
N LEU A 10 -1.76 -1.87 5.73
CA LEU A 10 -1.10 -3.12 6.11
C LEU A 10 -1.31 -3.43 7.60
N ARG A 11 -1.18 -2.42 8.48
CA ARG A 11 -1.43 -2.60 9.92
C ARG A 11 -2.87 -3.02 10.22
N ARG A 12 -3.87 -2.39 9.57
CA ARG A 12 -5.30 -2.72 9.79
C ARG A 12 -5.64 -4.14 9.37
N GLN A 13 -5.04 -4.62 8.29
CA GLN A 13 -5.27 -5.98 7.77
C GLN A 13 -4.34 -7.03 8.39
N ASN A 14 -3.53 -6.67 9.40
CA ASN A 14 -2.52 -7.56 10.00
C ASN A 14 -1.53 -8.15 8.96
N LEU A 15 -1.24 -7.38 7.92
CA LEU A 15 -0.36 -7.77 6.83
C LEU A 15 1.05 -7.24 7.05
N THR A 16 2.05 -8.02 6.65
CA THR A 16 3.45 -7.58 6.65
C THR A 16 3.89 -7.21 5.25
N THR A 17 4.79 -6.23 5.18
CA THR A 17 5.45 -5.84 3.92
C THR A 17 6.15 -7.02 3.24
N LEU A 18 6.67 -7.96 4.04
CA LEU A 18 7.36 -9.16 3.58
C LEU A 18 6.42 -10.11 2.81
N GLU A 19 5.24 -10.35 3.36
CA GLU A 19 4.21 -11.18 2.71
C GLU A 19 3.79 -10.57 1.38
N LEU A 20 3.70 -9.24 1.32
CA LEU A 20 3.41 -8.58 0.07
C LEU A 20 4.56 -8.73 -0.95
N ILE A 21 5.81 -8.48 -0.54
CA ILE A 21 7.00 -8.65 -1.41
C ILE A 21 7.05 -10.07 -1.99
N ARG A 22 6.69 -11.08 -1.20
CA ARG A 22 6.59 -12.48 -1.66
C ARG A 22 5.52 -12.66 -2.73
N GLN A 23 4.38 -11.97 -2.62
CA GLN A 23 3.30 -12.02 -3.60
C GLN A 23 3.59 -11.21 -4.88
N VAL A 24 4.37 -10.13 -4.79
CA VAL A 24 4.75 -9.31 -5.95
C VAL A 24 5.95 -9.88 -6.74
N ARG A 25 6.35 -11.15 -6.47
CA ARG A 25 7.48 -11.91 -7.08
C ARG A 25 8.16 -11.18 -8.26
N GLY A 26 9.20 -10.40 -7.94
CA GLY A 26 10.12 -9.83 -8.94
C GLY A 26 9.62 -8.61 -9.73
N ARG A 27 8.46 -8.02 -9.43
CA ARG A 27 7.90 -6.87 -10.19
C ARG A 27 7.71 -5.58 -9.38
N GLY A 28 8.52 -5.40 -8.34
CA GLY A 28 8.67 -4.16 -7.61
C GLY A 28 9.93 -4.23 -6.77
N ALA A 29 10.75 -3.18 -6.77
CA ALA A 29 11.94 -3.18 -5.93
C ALA A 29 11.49 -3.26 -4.46
N PRO A 30 12.04 -4.20 -3.65
CA PRO A 30 11.69 -4.32 -2.23
C PRO A 30 11.81 -2.98 -1.51
N SER A 31 12.83 -2.19 -1.88
CA SER A 31 13.08 -0.83 -1.39
C SER A 31 11.88 0.12 -1.59
N THR A 32 11.17 0.00 -2.72
CA THR A 32 9.96 0.79 -2.99
C THR A 32 8.82 0.39 -2.07
N ILE A 33 8.58 -0.92 -1.90
CA ILE A 33 7.49 -1.41 -1.04
C ILE A 33 7.75 -1.05 0.42
N TYR A 34 8.99 -1.16 0.89
CA TYR A 34 9.40 -0.67 2.20
C TYR A 34 9.25 0.85 2.33
N GLY A 35 9.59 1.63 1.30
CA GLY A 35 9.41 3.08 1.28
C GLY A 35 7.94 3.47 1.44
N LEU A 36 7.04 2.78 0.73
CA LEU A 36 5.59 2.99 0.80
C LEU A 36 4.98 2.63 2.14
N ALA A 37 5.49 1.57 2.78
CA ALA A 37 5.04 1.17 4.11
C ALA A 37 5.49 2.17 5.19
N ARG A 38 6.57 2.92 4.94
CA ARG A 38 7.20 3.79 5.92
C ARG A 38 6.74 5.24 5.87
N ARG A 39 6.34 5.75 4.69
CA ARG A 39 5.85 7.13 4.55
C ARG A 39 4.72 7.22 3.52
N PRO A 40 3.71 8.09 3.75
CA PRO A 40 2.79 8.48 2.70
C PRO A 40 3.58 9.18 1.58
N ILE A 41 3.31 8.80 0.34
CA ILE A 41 4.04 9.30 -0.83
C ILE A 41 3.08 10.08 -1.72
N HIS A 42 3.52 11.26 -2.17
CA HIS A 42 2.71 12.15 -3.02
C HIS A 42 2.83 11.85 -4.52
N LYS A 43 3.91 11.19 -4.96
CA LYS A 43 4.11 10.74 -6.34
C LYS A 43 4.43 9.25 -6.35
N LEU A 44 3.42 8.44 -6.65
CA LEU A 44 3.61 7.05 -7.05
C LEU A 44 3.39 6.92 -8.55
N ASP A 45 4.19 6.07 -9.16
CA ASP A 45 3.92 5.57 -10.49
C ASP A 45 2.64 4.72 -10.47
N LEU A 46 1.74 4.95 -11.43
CA LEU A 46 0.48 4.21 -11.55
C LEU A 46 0.72 2.71 -11.80
N GLU A 47 1.84 2.35 -12.44
CA GLU A 47 2.23 0.96 -12.64
C GLU A 47 2.51 0.27 -11.30
N ILE A 48 3.20 0.96 -10.39
CA ILE A 48 3.52 0.46 -9.05
C ILE A 48 2.24 0.29 -8.23
N ILE A 49 1.31 1.25 -8.31
CA ILE A 49 -0.01 1.17 -7.66
C ILE A 49 -0.78 -0.05 -8.18
N GLY A 50 -0.87 -0.22 -9.50
CA GLY A 50 -1.60 -1.35 -10.09
C GLY A 50 -1.06 -2.70 -9.62
N ARG A 51 0.26 -2.84 -9.51
CA ARG A 51 0.91 -4.06 -9.01
C ARG A 51 0.68 -4.29 -7.52
N LEU A 52 0.70 -3.23 -6.71
CA LEU A 52 0.37 -3.30 -5.29
C LEU A 52 -1.07 -3.76 -5.08
N LEU A 53 -2.02 -3.14 -5.77
CA LEU A 53 -3.44 -3.51 -5.69
C LEU A 53 -3.66 -4.95 -6.14
N GLN A 54 -2.96 -5.41 -7.18
CA GLN A 54 -3.02 -6.79 -7.63
C GLN A 54 -2.44 -7.78 -6.61
N GLY A 55 -1.28 -7.45 -6.01
CA GLY A 55 -0.65 -8.26 -4.96
C GLY A 55 -1.52 -8.36 -3.71
N LEU A 56 -2.07 -7.22 -3.26
CA LEU A 56 -3.03 -7.15 -2.17
C LEU A 56 -4.29 -7.96 -2.46
N SER A 57 -4.83 -7.83 -3.68
CA SER A 57 -6.06 -8.55 -4.04
C SER A 57 -5.87 -10.07 -4.01
N ARG A 58 -4.69 -10.55 -4.42
CA ARG A 58 -4.34 -11.97 -4.34
C ARG A 58 -4.16 -12.44 -2.91
N LEU A 59 -3.53 -11.62 -2.07
CA LEU A 59 -3.24 -11.95 -0.68
C LEU A 59 -4.53 -11.97 0.16
N GLU A 60 -5.40 -11.00 -0.03
CA GLU A 60 -6.65 -10.88 0.73
C GLU A 60 -7.80 -11.72 0.15
N GLY A 61 -7.64 -12.29 -1.05
CA GLY A 61 -8.70 -13.04 -1.73
C GLY A 61 -9.90 -12.18 -2.17
N ARG A 62 -9.81 -10.85 -2.07
CA ARG A 62 -10.83 -9.88 -2.50
C ARG A 62 -10.23 -8.81 -3.39
N LYS A 63 -11.03 -8.15 -4.21
CA LYS A 63 -10.56 -7.01 -5.02
C LYS A 63 -10.25 -5.83 -4.09
N VAL A 64 -8.98 -5.43 -4.05
CA VAL A 64 -8.50 -4.23 -3.35
C VAL A 64 -8.37 -3.10 -4.37
N ILE A 65 -8.96 -1.95 -4.08
CA ILE A 65 -8.95 -0.77 -4.98
C ILE A 65 -8.21 0.40 -4.33
N LEU A 66 -7.90 1.43 -5.12
CA LEU A 66 -7.11 2.57 -4.65
C LEU A 66 -7.73 3.25 -3.42
N THR A 67 -9.05 3.35 -3.37
CA THR A 67 -9.77 3.97 -2.25
C THR A 67 -9.64 3.19 -0.94
N ASP A 68 -9.37 1.88 -0.96
CA ASP A 68 -9.05 1.11 0.25
C ASP A 68 -7.72 1.59 0.88
N LEU A 69 -6.81 2.11 0.05
CA LEU A 69 -5.48 2.59 0.44
C LEU A 69 -5.44 4.09 0.75
N LEU A 70 -6.52 4.81 0.46
CA LEU A 70 -6.65 6.22 0.79
C LEU A 70 -7.20 6.36 2.20
N GLU A 71 -6.52 7.15 3.02
CA GLU A 71 -7.01 7.54 4.33
C GLU A 71 -7.15 9.05 4.41
N PRO A 72 -8.13 9.57 5.18
CA PRO A 72 -8.11 10.98 5.52
C PRO A 72 -6.80 11.29 6.24
N ARG A 73 -6.13 12.40 5.86
CA ARG A 73 -5.03 12.95 6.67
C ARG A 73 -5.50 12.99 8.12
N PRO A 74 -4.72 12.48 9.09
CA PRO A 74 -4.97 12.83 10.47
C PRO A 74 -4.94 14.35 10.50
N THR A 75 -6.12 14.93 10.72
CA THR A 75 -6.24 16.36 10.92
C THR A 75 -5.76 16.49 12.34
N ASP A 76 -4.49 16.80 12.51
CA ASP A 76 -3.90 17.18 13.79
C ASP A 76 -4.80 18.31 14.31
N HIS A 77 -5.66 17.96 15.27
CA HIS A 77 -6.45 18.95 15.96
C HIS A 77 -5.45 19.64 16.91
N PRO A 78 -5.30 20.97 16.83
CA PRO A 78 -4.33 21.73 17.62
C PRO A 78 -4.51 21.55 19.12
#